data_AF-A0A1B8EWZ3-F1
#
_entry.id   AF-A0A1B8EWZ3-F1
#
_cell.length_a   1.000
_cell.length_b   1.000
_cell.length_c   1.000
_cell.angle_alpha   90.00
_cell.angle_beta   90.00
_cell.angle_gamma   90.00
#
_symmetry.space_group_name_H-M   'P 1'
#
loop_
_entity.id
_entity.type
_entity.pdbx_description
1 polymer ?
#
loop_
_entity_poly.entity_id
_entity_poly.type
_entity_poly.pdbx_seq_one_letter_code
_entity_poly.pdbx_strand_id
1 'polypeptide(L)'
;MSPSAVSATPPQAVVPENPNLIADAVKQKLASATPSLAALDASKLTRTRTTTPRTVPALDDPIRNVSSFATDHMITCTWNVNSGWGVPELKPYGPFSIMPTASVLHYATECFEGLKCYRGYDGKVRLFRPDCNAKRLLMSSARIALPTFDTVEIEKLITELVAVDAAKFLPKSDAGKFLYLRPTLIGTQAELGVQTPKEAMLFIIATYMPELSETPGGMKLLASQNDTVRAWPGGFGFAKVGANYGPSLMAQQEARRLGFNQVLWLLGDEAQVTEAGASNFFTVMRTKGEGKLQLITAPLGSKVILDGVTRRSVIQLVKERLSQKGELEAIEVVERQYTMAEIVEASEEGRLVECFACGTAFFVAPVSKIHFRGVDIDVPMAQGEVGDYTNVIKNWLVDIMYGREDHPWGVVVEEKEV
;
A
#
# COMPACT_ATOMS: atom_id res chain seq x y z
N MET A 1 -46.65 10.13 -44.17
CA MET A 1 -45.50 10.94 -44.62
C MET A 1 -45.56 12.27 -43.89
N SER A 2 -44.65 12.49 -42.94
CA SER A 2 -44.47 13.76 -42.24
C SER A 2 -42.98 14.10 -42.31
N PRO A 3 -42.57 15.28 -42.81
CA PRO A 3 -41.16 15.61 -42.96
C PRO A 3 -40.56 15.99 -41.60
N SER A 4 -39.50 15.30 -41.21
CA SER A 4 -38.69 15.67 -40.05
C SER A 4 -37.80 16.85 -40.40
N ALA A 5 -37.91 17.94 -39.64
CA ALA A 5 -37.04 19.10 -39.73
C ALA A 5 -35.66 18.76 -39.15
N VAL A 6 -34.62 18.85 -39.97
CA VAL A 6 -33.22 18.72 -39.53
C VAL A 6 -32.75 20.10 -39.05
N SER A 7 -32.58 20.25 -37.75
CA SER A 7 -31.92 21.42 -37.15
C SER A 7 -30.40 21.21 -37.22
N ALA A 8 -29.72 21.96 -38.09
CA ALA A 8 -28.27 22.00 -38.17
C ALA A 8 -27.74 22.95 -37.09
N THR A 9 -27.24 22.40 -35.98
CA THR A 9 -26.44 23.15 -35.01
C THR A 9 -24.99 23.15 -35.50
N PRO A 10 -24.32 24.32 -35.67
CA PRO A 10 -22.94 24.36 -36.09
C PRO A 10 -22.03 23.74 -35.01
N PRO A 11 -20.93 23.05 -35.39
CA PRO A 11 -20.02 22.45 -34.43
C PRO A 11 -19.39 23.56 -33.56
N GLN A 12 -19.62 23.48 -32.24
CA GLN A 12 -18.89 24.30 -31.28
C GLN A 12 -17.41 23.99 -31.40
N ALA A 13 -16.58 25.04 -31.39
CA ALA A 13 -15.13 24.91 -31.35
C ALA A 13 -14.73 23.99 -30.18
N VAL A 14 -14.02 22.90 -30.50
CA VAL A 14 -13.47 21.99 -29.51
C VAL A 14 -12.44 22.78 -28.70
N VAL A 15 -12.82 23.17 -27.48
CA VAL A 15 -11.86 23.68 -26.49
C VAL A 15 -10.84 22.55 -26.29
N PRO A 16 -9.52 22.81 -26.40
CA PRO A 16 -8.53 21.77 -26.18
C PRO A 16 -8.75 21.16 -24.78
N GLU A 17 -9.05 19.87 -24.75
CA GLU A 17 -9.24 19.13 -23.50
C GLU A 17 -7.97 19.28 -22.65
N ASN A 18 -8.10 19.83 -21.44
CA ASN A 18 -7.00 19.79 -20.48
C ASN A 18 -6.78 18.31 -20.10
N PRO A 19 -5.66 17.67 -20.47
CA PRO A 19 -5.43 16.25 -20.20
C PRO A 19 -5.29 15.95 -18.70
N ASN A 20 -5.25 16.98 -17.84
CA ASN A 20 -5.00 16.89 -16.41
C ASN A 20 -6.18 17.31 -15.51
N LEU A 21 -7.41 17.44 -16.01
CA LEU A 21 -8.58 17.89 -15.23
C LEU A 21 -8.72 17.22 -13.84
N ILE A 22 -8.55 15.90 -13.77
CA ILE A 22 -8.63 15.17 -12.49
C ILE A 22 -7.44 15.46 -11.58
N ALA A 23 -6.24 15.58 -12.14
CA ALA A 23 -5.05 15.92 -11.36
C ALA A 23 -5.15 17.35 -10.80
N ASP A 24 -5.69 18.28 -11.58
CA ASP A 24 -5.91 19.66 -11.18
C ASP A 24 -7.05 19.76 -10.15
N ALA A 25 -8.13 18.99 -10.29
CA ALA A 25 -9.18 18.88 -9.28
C ALA A 25 -8.65 18.33 -7.94
N VAL A 26 -7.78 17.32 -7.97
CA VAL A 26 -7.10 16.80 -6.76
C VAL A 26 -6.21 17.88 -6.15
N LYS A 27 -5.39 18.57 -6.95
CA LYS A 27 -4.54 19.69 -6.46
C LYS A 27 -5.37 20.81 -5.87
N GLN A 28 -6.47 21.19 -6.53
CA GLN A 28 -7.37 22.24 -6.05
C GLN A 28 -8.01 21.84 -4.73
N LYS A 29 -8.44 20.58 -4.58
CA LYS A 29 -8.99 20.05 -3.32
C LYS A 29 -7.95 20.04 -2.20
N LEU A 30 -6.69 19.77 -2.52
CA LEU A 30 -5.58 19.83 -1.57
C LEU A 30 -5.20 21.29 -1.22
N ALA A 31 -5.42 22.24 -2.13
CA ALA A 31 -5.07 23.65 -1.95
C ALA A 31 -6.21 24.52 -1.40
N SER A 32 -7.47 24.07 -1.47
CA SER A 32 -8.62 24.86 -1.05
C SER A 32 -8.74 24.92 0.47
N ALA A 33 -8.44 26.08 1.06
CA ALA A 33 -8.86 26.42 2.41
C ALA A 33 -10.32 26.90 2.39
N THR A 34 -11.27 26.05 2.75
CA THR A 34 -12.67 26.45 2.92
C THR A 34 -12.84 27.16 4.27
N PRO A 35 -13.47 28.34 4.38
CA PRO A 35 -13.95 28.85 5.67
C PRO A 35 -15.15 27.99 6.14
N SER A 36 -15.41 27.59 7.39
CA SER A 36 -14.64 27.38 8.62
C SER A 36 -14.99 25.97 9.15
N LEU A 37 -14.93 24.95 8.27
CA LEU A 37 -15.22 23.58 8.68
C LEU A 37 -14.21 23.13 9.74
N ALA A 38 -14.66 22.37 10.74
CA ALA A 38 -13.77 21.83 11.75
C ALA A 38 -12.71 20.93 11.09
N ALA A 39 -11.44 21.24 11.35
CA ALA A 39 -10.34 20.37 10.97
C ALA A 39 -10.32 19.12 11.84
N LEU A 40 -9.77 18.02 11.31
CA LEU A 40 -9.44 16.87 12.13
C LEU A 40 -8.44 17.32 13.19
N ASP A 41 -8.70 16.97 14.46
CA ASP A 41 -7.93 17.46 15.59
C ASP A 41 -7.78 16.35 16.62
N ALA A 42 -6.64 15.67 16.58
CA ALA A 42 -6.31 14.55 17.46
C ALA A 42 -6.16 14.99 18.92
N SER A 43 -5.95 16.29 19.21
CA SER A 43 -5.87 16.79 20.58
C SER A 43 -7.21 16.70 21.31
N LYS A 44 -8.32 16.68 20.57
CA LYS A 44 -9.69 16.54 21.10
C LYS A 44 -10.12 15.10 21.33
N LEU A 45 -9.28 14.12 20.98
CA LEU A 45 -9.62 12.70 21.06
C LEU A 45 -10.18 12.32 22.44
N THR A 46 -11.41 11.79 22.44
CA THR A 46 -12.02 11.18 23.62
C THR A 46 -11.60 9.71 23.73
N ARG A 47 -11.53 9.17 24.95
CA ARG A 47 -11.01 7.83 25.21
C ARG A 47 -11.98 7.04 26.07
N THR A 48 -12.53 5.97 25.51
CA THR A 48 -13.39 5.00 26.20
C THR A 48 -12.69 3.65 26.16
N ARG A 49 -12.16 3.20 27.29
CA ARG A 49 -11.50 1.89 27.40
C ARG A 49 -12.52 0.75 27.42
N THR A 50 -12.14 -0.41 26.90
CA THR A 50 -12.96 -1.63 26.98
C THR A 50 -13.11 -2.10 28.42
N THR A 51 -14.32 -2.54 28.78
CA THR A 51 -14.60 -3.22 30.05
C THR A 51 -14.54 -4.75 29.91
N THR A 52 -14.44 -5.26 28.68
CA THR A 52 -14.33 -6.67 28.34
C THR A 52 -13.09 -6.90 27.49
N PRO A 53 -11.88 -6.76 28.07
CA PRO A 53 -10.62 -6.93 27.34
C PRO A 53 -10.50 -8.34 26.74
N ARG A 54 -10.01 -8.42 25.50
CA ARG A 54 -9.75 -9.70 24.82
C ARG A 54 -8.54 -10.39 25.44
N THR A 55 -8.57 -11.71 25.52
CA THR A 55 -7.38 -12.49 25.88
C THR A 55 -6.38 -12.44 24.73
N VAL A 56 -5.11 -12.14 25.04
CA VAL A 56 -4.05 -12.13 24.04
C VAL A 56 -3.74 -13.58 23.65
N PRO A 57 -3.82 -13.95 22.36
CA PRO A 57 -3.48 -15.30 21.91
C PRO A 57 -2.00 -15.62 22.16
N ALA A 58 -1.70 -16.89 22.43
CA ALA A 58 -0.33 -17.37 22.51
C ALA A 58 0.41 -17.16 21.17
N LEU A 59 1.74 -17.09 21.20
CA LEU A 59 2.56 -16.84 20.00
C LEU A 59 2.37 -17.89 18.90
N ASP A 60 2.14 -19.14 19.29
CA ASP A 60 1.90 -20.29 18.41
C ASP A 60 0.42 -20.48 18.05
N ASP A 61 -0.48 -19.66 18.59
CA ASP A 61 -1.90 -19.73 18.28
C ASP A 61 -2.13 -19.37 16.79
N PRO A 62 -2.74 -20.27 15.99
CA PRO A 62 -3.04 -20.01 14.58
C PRO A 62 -3.85 -18.74 14.34
N ILE A 63 -4.60 -18.26 15.34
CA ILE A 63 -5.39 -17.02 15.24
C ILE A 63 -4.50 -15.78 15.00
N ARG A 64 -3.22 -15.81 15.39
CA ARG A 64 -2.26 -14.73 15.09
C ARG A 64 -1.85 -14.71 13.61
N ASN A 65 -2.07 -15.80 12.89
CA ASN A 65 -1.73 -15.96 11.48
C ASN A 65 -2.94 -15.79 10.54
N VAL A 66 -4.12 -15.46 11.07
CA VAL A 66 -5.29 -15.11 10.27
C VAL A 66 -5.69 -13.68 10.66
N SER A 67 -5.73 -12.76 9.69
CA SER A 67 -5.89 -11.31 9.92
C SER A 67 -7.26 -10.86 10.45
N SER A 68 -7.95 -11.74 11.19
CA SER A 68 -9.27 -11.54 11.78
C SER A 68 -9.21 -11.14 13.26
N PHE A 69 -8.08 -11.33 13.94
CA PHE A 69 -7.96 -10.99 15.35
C PHE A 69 -7.51 -9.53 15.54
N ALA A 70 -8.44 -8.70 16.01
CA ALA A 70 -8.21 -7.29 16.31
C ALA A 70 -7.83 -7.05 17.78
N THR A 71 -7.16 -5.92 18.03
CA THR A 71 -6.85 -5.45 19.39
C THR A 71 -8.10 -4.96 20.13
N ASP A 72 -7.94 -4.46 21.35
CA ASP A 72 -9.06 -4.08 22.20
C ASP A 72 -9.84 -2.87 21.70
N HIS A 73 -9.15 -1.92 21.06
CA HIS A 73 -9.72 -0.63 20.69
C HIS A 73 -9.63 -0.35 19.19
N MET A 74 -10.38 0.66 18.78
CA MET A 74 -10.29 1.31 17.48
C MET A 74 -10.44 2.81 17.65
N ILE A 75 -9.99 3.57 16.66
CA ILE A 75 -10.30 5.00 16.56
C ILE A 75 -11.35 5.21 15.49
N THR A 76 -12.33 6.08 15.74
CA THR A 76 -13.31 6.54 14.75
C THR A 76 -13.41 8.06 14.74
N CYS A 77 -13.68 8.67 13.59
CA CYS A 77 -14.03 10.08 13.48
C CYS A 77 -14.97 10.29 12.30
N THR A 78 -16.14 10.88 12.55
CA THR A 78 -17.09 11.23 11.48
C THR A 78 -16.72 12.56 10.83
N TRP A 79 -17.20 12.76 9.61
CA TRP A 79 -17.10 14.00 8.88
C TRP A 79 -18.43 14.30 8.18
N ASN A 80 -18.84 15.57 8.18
CA ASN A 80 -19.99 16.05 7.41
C ASN A 80 -19.61 17.35 6.67
N VAL A 81 -20.10 17.52 5.45
CA VAL A 81 -19.87 18.69 4.60
C VAL A 81 -20.23 20.04 5.27
N ASN A 82 -21.18 20.05 6.22
CA ASN A 82 -21.66 21.27 6.87
C ASN A 82 -20.80 21.69 8.08
N SER A 83 -20.21 20.73 8.79
CA SER A 83 -19.52 20.98 10.07
C SER A 83 -18.03 20.63 10.04
N GLY A 84 -17.58 19.86 9.06
CA GLY A 84 -16.23 19.31 9.00
C GLY A 84 -16.10 18.03 9.82
N TRP A 85 -14.89 17.81 10.32
CA TRP A 85 -14.55 16.66 11.17
C TRP A 85 -15.17 16.79 12.56
N GLY A 86 -15.73 15.68 13.05
CA GLY A 86 -16.16 15.55 14.43
C GLY A 86 -14.99 15.41 15.41
N VAL A 87 -15.31 15.10 16.66
CA VAL A 87 -14.32 14.75 17.68
C VAL A 87 -13.90 13.29 17.46
N PRO A 88 -12.60 12.99 17.30
CA PRO A 88 -12.14 11.62 17.24
C PRO A 88 -12.45 10.86 18.53
N GLU A 89 -12.74 9.57 18.43
CA GLU A 89 -13.06 8.70 19.56
C GLU A 89 -12.18 7.46 19.52
N LEU A 90 -11.41 7.22 20.58
CA LEU A 90 -10.86 5.89 20.88
C LEU A 90 -11.90 5.14 21.67
N LYS A 91 -12.32 3.98 21.17
CA LYS A 91 -13.39 3.19 21.79
C LYS A 91 -13.15 1.68 21.61
N PRO A 92 -13.89 0.81 22.31
CA PRO A 92 -13.74 -0.63 22.14
C PRO A 92 -13.97 -1.05 20.68
N TYR A 93 -13.11 -1.93 20.15
CA TYR A 93 -13.27 -2.49 18.81
C TYR A 93 -14.57 -3.27 18.70
N GLY A 94 -15.36 -2.94 17.68
CA GLY A 94 -16.65 -3.55 17.41
C GLY A 94 -17.26 -3.07 16.10
N PRO A 95 -18.45 -3.58 15.74
CA PRO A 95 -19.14 -3.15 14.53
C PRO A 95 -19.55 -1.67 14.61
N PHE A 96 -19.63 -1.02 13.46
CA PHE A 96 -20.31 0.27 13.30
C PHE A 96 -21.54 0.11 12.41
N SER A 97 -22.57 0.91 12.67
CA SER A 97 -23.81 0.92 11.89
C SER A 97 -23.73 1.97 10.78
N ILE A 98 -23.93 1.55 9.54
CA ILE A 98 -24.12 2.45 8.39
C ILE A 98 -25.42 2.11 7.69
N MET A 99 -26.02 3.10 7.03
CA MET A 99 -27.24 2.88 6.27
C MET A 99 -26.95 1.95 5.08
N PRO A 100 -27.88 1.06 4.69
CA PRO A 100 -27.71 0.21 3.50
C PRO A 100 -27.53 1.01 2.20
N THR A 101 -27.96 2.27 2.18
CA THR A 101 -27.77 3.22 1.07
C THR A 101 -26.44 3.96 1.11
N ALA A 102 -25.54 3.64 2.05
CA ALA A 102 -24.23 4.29 2.17
C ALA A 102 -23.41 4.15 0.88
N SER A 103 -22.86 5.26 0.38
CA SER A 103 -22.14 5.30 -0.90
C SER A 103 -20.96 4.31 -0.99
N VAL A 104 -20.33 3.96 0.13
CA VAL A 104 -19.25 2.95 0.15
C VAL A 104 -19.72 1.58 -0.35
N LEU A 105 -20.95 1.18 0.00
CA LEU A 105 -21.50 -0.14 -0.33
C LEU A 105 -21.86 -0.29 -1.81
N HIS A 106 -22.05 0.82 -2.53
CA HIS A 106 -22.53 0.82 -3.92
C HIS A 106 -21.51 1.32 -4.93
N TYR A 107 -20.67 2.28 -4.53
CA TYR A 107 -19.79 3.01 -5.46
C TYR A 107 -18.32 2.99 -5.04
N ALA A 108 -17.93 2.12 -4.11
CA ALA A 108 -16.55 1.95 -3.64
C ALA A 108 -15.88 3.28 -3.24
N THR A 109 -16.65 4.17 -2.59
CA THR A 109 -16.15 5.44 -2.03
C THR A 109 -15.36 5.17 -0.75
N GLU A 110 -14.27 4.43 -0.89
CA GLU A 110 -13.39 4.00 0.19
C GLU A 110 -11.93 3.97 -0.22
N CYS A 111 -11.08 4.42 0.70
CA CYS A 111 -9.63 4.25 0.63
C CYS A 111 -9.07 3.80 1.97
N PHE A 112 -7.90 3.20 1.93
CA PHE A 112 -7.28 2.64 3.12
C PHE A 112 -5.77 2.77 3.09
N GLU A 113 -5.16 2.59 4.25
CA GLU A 113 -3.73 2.47 4.43
C GLU A 113 -3.34 1.14 5.07
N GLY A 114 -2.04 0.87 5.00
CA GLY A 114 -1.43 -0.32 5.54
C GLY A 114 -0.04 -0.04 6.03
N LEU A 115 0.12 -0.08 7.35
CA LEU A 115 1.40 0.04 8.04
C LEU A 115 1.47 -0.96 9.20
N LYS A 116 2.62 -1.06 9.84
CA LYS A 116 2.87 -1.97 10.95
C LYS A 116 3.45 -1.20 12.13
N CYS A 117 3.12 -1.63 13.34
CA CYS A 117 3.90 -1.29 14.53
C CYS A 117 4.76 -2.49 14.92
N TYR A 118 6.02 -2.24 15.25
CA TYR A 118 7.03 -3.26 15.46
C TYR A 118 7.52 -3.20 16.91
N ARG A 119 7.67 -4.35 17.57
CA ARG A 119 8.35 -4.46 18.85
C ARG A 119 9.82 -4.71 18.60
N GLY A 120 10.64 -3.69 18.80
CA GLY A 120 12.08 -3.78 18.64
C GLY A 120 12.73 -4.73 19.64
N TYR A 121 13.94 -5.17 19.30
CA TYR A 121 14.77 -6.01 20.20
C TYR A 121 15.25 -5.24 21.43
N ASP A 122 15.22 -3.91 21.37
CA ASP A 122 15.44 -3.00 22.51
C ASP A 122 14.19 -2.82 23.39
N GLY A 123 13.10 -3.54 23.08
CA GLY A 123 11.85 -3.50 23.82
C GLY A 123 10.97 -2.29 23.52
N LYS A 124 11.33 -1.39 22.60
CA LYS A 124 10.50 -0.22 22.23
C LYS A 124 9.54 -0.54 21.08
N VAL A 125 8.38 0.11 21.04
CA VAL A 125 7.47 0.05 19.88
C VAL A 125 7.85 1.11 18.87
N ARG A 126 7.83 0.76 17.57
CA ARG A 126 8.09 1.70 16.47
C ARG A 126 7.04 1.63 15.38
N LEU A 127 6.79 2.77 14.76
CA LEU A 127 6.10 2.89 13.47
C LEU A 127 7.15 3.16 12.38
N PHE A 128 7.01 2.50 11.23
CA PHE A 128 7.90 2.74 10.10
C PHE A 128 7.30 3.75 9.12
N ARG A 129 7.91 4.93 9.02
CA ARG A 129 7.54 6.03 8.10
C ARG A 129 6.03 6.33 8.06
N PRO A 130 5.36 6.52 9.22
CA PRO A 130 3.92 6.80 9.26
C PRO A 130 3.53 8.05 8.45
N ASP A 131 4.44 9.03 8.34
CA ASP A 131 4.28 10.24 7.52
C ASP A 131 3.99 9.91 6.04
N CYS A 132 4.66 8.91 5.49
CA CYS A 132 4.51 8.51 4.10
C CYS A 132 3.15 7.83 3.88
N ASN A 133 2.69 7.03 4.85
CA ASN A 133 1.36 6.44 4.81
C ASN A 133 0.26 7.51 4.92
N ALA A 134 0.40 8.48 5.84
CA ALA A 134 -0.58 9.55 6.02
C ALA A 134 -0.71 10.43 4.75
N LYS A 135 0.41 10.77 4.10
CA LYS A 135 0.41 11.48 2.80
C LYS A 135 -0.30 10.70 1.69
N ARG A 136 -0.09 9.38 1.62
CA ARG A 136 -0.75 8.54 0.61
C ARG A 136 -2.23 8.32 0.91
N LEU A 137 -2.64 8.26 2.17
CA LEU A 137 -4.06 8.25 2.56
C LEU A 137 -4.75 9.55 2.11
N LEU A 138 -4.12 10.71 2.36
CA LEU A 138 -4.64 12.02 1.93
C LEU A 138 -4.83 12.08 0.41
N MET A 139 -3.80 11.66 -0.34
CA MET A 139 -3.89 11.60 -1.81
C MET A 139 -5.01 10.66 -2.27
N SER A 140 -5.14 9.49 -1.64
CA SER A 140 -6.17 8.51 -1.99
C SER A 140 -7.56 9.05 -1.69
N SER A 141 -7.76 9.68 -0.53
CA SER A 141 -9.01 10.35 -0.14
C SER A 141 -9.41 11.41 -1.17
N ALA A 142 -8.47 12.31 -1.52
CA ALA A 142 -8.72 13.35 -2.49
C ALA A 142 -9.10 12.79 -3.88
N ARG A 143 -8.47 11.67 -4.30
CA ARG A 143 -8.73 11.04 -5.60
C ARG A 143 -10.16 10.52 -5.76
N ILE A 144 -10.80 10.09 -4.67
CA ILE A 144 -12.19 9.58 -4.66
C ILE A 144 -13.17 10.53 -3.98
N ALA A 145 -12.84 11.83 -3.96
CA ALA A 145 -13.68 12.90 -3.46
C ALA A 145 -14.10 12.79 -1.97
N LEU A 146 -13.41 11.98 -1.16
CA LEU A 146 -13.57 11.94 0.29
C LEU A 146 -12.88 13.15 0.97
N PRO A 147 -13.21 13.47 2.23
CA PRO A 147 -12.66 14.66 2.91
C PRO A 147 -11.14 14.62 3.08
N THR A 148 -10.52 15.79 2.98
CA THR A 148 -9.11 16.00 3.28
C THR A 148 -8.90 16.23 4.78
N PHE A 149 -7.65 16.11 5.20
CA PHE A 149 -7.21 16.25 6.59
C PHE A 149 -5.72 16.64 6.61
N ASP A 150 -5.25 17.17 7.73
CA ASP A 150 -3.81 17.30 7.99
C ASP A 150 -3.23 15.91 8.26
N THR A 151 -2.16 15.56 7.56
CA THR A 151 -1.50 14.25 7.69
C THR A 151 -0.95 14.02 9.09
N VAL A 152 -0.49 15.08 9.76
CA VAL A 152 0.04 15.00 11.13
C VAL A 152 -1.02 14.53 12.12
N GLU A 153 -2.29 14.88 11.90
CA GLU A 153 -3.39 14.47 12.77
C GLU A 153 -3.70 12.97 12.62
N ILE A 154 -3.54 12.41 11.41
CA ILE A 154 -3.61 10.96 11.21
C ILE A 154 -2.46 10.25 11.92
N GLU A 155 -1.24 10.78 11.83
CA GLU A 155 -0.07 10.21 12.51
C GLU A 155 -0.26 10.18 14.02
N LYS A 156 -0.79 11.26 14.61
CA LYS A 156 -1.13 11.34 16.04
C LYS A 156 -2.17 10.30 16.45
N LEU A 157 -3.24 10.14 15.66
CA LEU A 157 -4.29 9.14 15.95
C LEU A 157 -3.74 7.71 15.87
N ILE A 158 -2.95 7.38 14.83
CA ILE A 158 -2.30 6.07 14.72
C ILE A 158 -1.40 5.81 15.93
N THR A 159 -0.57 6.79 16.28
CA THR A 159 0.36 6.72 17.43
C THR A 159 -0.39 6.47 18.72
N GLU A 160 -1.52 7.15 18.93
CA GLU A 160 -2.33 6.96 20.14
C GLU A 160 -2.96 5.55 20.23
N LEU A 161 -3.50 5.01 19.14
CA LEU A 161 -4.05 3.65 19.15
C LEU A 161 -2.95 2.63 19.55
N VAL A 162 -1.76 2.80 18.97
CA VAL A 162 -0.60 1.95 19.27
C VAL A 162 -0.16 2.13 20.73
N ALA A 163 -0.08 3.37 21.21
CA ALA A 163 0.30 3.67 22.59
C ALA A 163 -0.62 3.01 23.62
N VAL A 164 -1.92 2.83 23.30
CA VAL A 164 -2.90 2.20 24.19
C VAL A 164 -2.86 0.67 24.11
N ASP A 165 -2.78 0.09 22.91
CA ASP A 165 -2.95 -1.36 22.72
C ASP A 165 -1.64 -2.16 22.67
N ALA A 166 -0.51 -1.55 22.31
CA ALA A 166 0.71 -2.30 22.00
C ALA A 166 1.33 -3.00 23.22
N ALA A 167 1.27 -2.41 24.41
CA ALA A 167 1.83 -3.02 25.63
C ALA A 167 1.21 -4.40 25.92
N LYS A 168 -0.08 -4.55 25.62
CA LYS A 168 -0.83 -5.77 25.81
C LYS A 168 -0.71 -6.73 24.62
N PHE A 169 -0.95 -6.27 23.39
CA PHE A 169 -1.06 -7.13 22.21
C PHE A 169 0.28 -7.38 21.50
N LEU A 170 1.31 -6.63 21.86
CA LEU A 170 2.66 -6.80 21.35
C LEU A 170 3.68 -6.58 22.49
N PRO A 171 3.62 -7.38 23.57
CA PRO A 171 4.43 -7.17 24.77
C PRO A 171 5.93 -7.27 24.48
N LYS A 172 6.78 -6.87 25.45
CA LYS A 172 8.24 -6.94 25.29
C LYS A 172 8.78 -8.34 25.00
N SER A 173 8.08 -9.39 25.44
CA SER A 173 8.39 -10.79 25.09
C SER A 173 8.25 -11.10 23.60
N ASP A 174 7.50 -10.29 22.86
CA ASP A 174 7.24 -10.43 21.44
C ASP A 174 8.24 -9.61 20.60
N ALA A 175 9.47 -9.42 21.09
CA ALA A 175 10.55 -8.78 20.34
C ALA A 175 10.73 -9.44 18.96
N GLY A 176 10.85 -8.62 17.92
CA GLY A 176 10.91 -9.10 16.54
C GLY A 176 9.53 -9.40 15.92
N LYS A 177 8.42 -9.06 16.59
CA LYS A 177 7.05 -9.21 16.05
C LYS A 177 6.39 -7.86 15.78
N PHE A 178 5.24 -7.90 15.10
CA PHE A 178 4.49 -6.70 14.71
C PHE A 178 2.97 -6.88 14.87
N LEU A 179 2.25 -5.75 14.92
CA LEU A 179 0.82 -5.67 14.61
C LEU A 179 0.63 -4.89 13.31
N TYR A 180 -0.43 -5.22 12.59
CA TYR A 180 -0.81 -4.51 11.38
C TYR A 180 -1.86 -3.43 11.69
N LEU A 181 -1.68 -2.24 11.13
CA LEU A 181 -2.55 -1.08 11.31
C LEU A 181 -3.28 -0.78 10.00
N ARG A 182 -4.59 -0.51 10.12
CA ARG A 182 -5.49 -0.27 8.98
C ARG A 182 -6.29 1.02 9.16
N PRO A 183 -5.69 2.20 8.91
CA PRO A 183 -6.45 3.43 8.71
C PRO A 183 -7.33 3.30 7.46
N THR A 184 -8.58 3.71 7.53
CA THR A 184 -9.57 3.56 6.45
C THR A 184 -10.53 4.74 6.47
N LEU A 185 -10.86 5.28 5.30
CA LEU A 185 -11.84 6.35 5.13
C LEU A 185 -12.93 5.87 4.17
N ILE A 186 -14.19 5.96 4.60
CA ILE A 186 -15.35 5.49 3.83
C ILE A 186 -16.41 6.60 3.71
N GLY A 187 -17.10 6.66 2.58
CA GLY A 187 -18.28 7.51 2.37
C GLY A 187 -19.52 6.87 3.00
N THR A 188 -20.17 7.57 3.92
CA THR A 188 -21.30 7.06 4.71
C THR A 188 -22.64 7.71 4.38
N GLN A 189 -22.67 8.63 3.41
CA GLN A 189 -23.90 9.33 3.00
C GLN A 189 -24.99 8.32 2.62
N ALA A 190 -26.13 8.41 3.30
CA ALA A 190 -27.25 7.50 3.17
C ALA A 190 -28.14 7.81 1.95
N GLU A 191 -27.58 7.76 0.74
CA GLU A 191 -28.28 8.14 -0.49
C GLU A 191 -27.78 7.36 -1.69
N LEU A 192 -28.70 6.85 -2.52
CA LEU A 192 -28.35 6.26 -3.80
C LEU A 192 -28.16 7.37 -4.83
N GLY A 193 -27.06 7.34 -5.56
CA GLY A 193 -26.68 8.35 -6.53
C GLY A 193 -25.17 8.54 -6.62
N VAL A 194 -24.65 8.69 -7.84
CA VAL A 194 -23.22 8.91 -8.06
C VAL A 194 -22.90 10.39 -7.89
N GLN A 195 -22.50 10.77 -6.67
CA GLN A 195 -22.13 12.13 -6.30
C GLN A 195 -21.03 12.15 -5.24
N THR A 196 -20.39 13.30 -5.04
CA THR A 196 -19.42 13.51 -3.96
C THR A 196 -20.10 13.26 -2.61
N PRO A 197 -19.58 12.35 -1.76
CA PRO A 197 -20.16 12.08 -0.46
C PRO A 197 -20.15 13.31 0.45
N LYS A 198 -21.29 13.61 1.07
CA LYS A 198 -21.46 14.67 2.06
C LYS A 198 -21.21 14.21 3.50
N GLU A 199 -21.07 12.91 3.69
CA GLU A 199 -20.78 12.28 4.97
C GLU A 199 -19.72 11.19 4.78
N ALA A 200 -18.79 11.09 5.72
CA ALA A 200 -17.74 10.11 5.72
C ALA A 200 -17.34 9.70 7.14
N MET A 201 -16.61 8.60 7.25
CA MET A 201 -16.06 8.13 8.52
C MET A 201 -14.63 7.64 8.31
N LEU A 202 -13.71 8.20 9.11
CA LEU A 202 -12.37 7.66 9.33
C LEU A 202 -12.47 6.60 10.43
N PHE A 203 -11.80 5.46 10.24
CA PHE A 203 -11.51 4.55 11.33
C PHE A 203 -10.10 3.97 11.24
N ILE A 204 -9.53 3.58 12.39
CA ILE A 204 -8.21 2.97 12.49
C ILE A 204 -8.33 1.75 13.42
N ILE A 205 -7.90 0.59 12.92
CA ILE A 205 -7.87 -0.66 13.69
C ILE A 205 -6.45 -1.25 13.67
N ALA A 206 -6.15 -2.06 14.68
CA ALA A 206 -4.95 -2.89 14.72
C ALA A 206 -5.33 -4.37 14.77
N THR A 207 -4.61 -5.22 14.03
CA THR A 207 -4.84 -6.66 13.99
C THR A 207 -3.53 -7.43 13.99
N TYR A 208 -3.56 -8.69 14.41
CA TYR A 208 -2.53 -9.63 13.97
C TYR A 208 -2.61 -9.83 12.45
N MET A 209 -1.50 -10.21 11.85
CA MET A 209 -1.41 -10.54 10.42
C MET A 209 -0.25 -11.53 10.22
N PRO A 210 -0.41 -12.54 9.34
CA PRO A 210 0.65 -13.50 9.08
C PRO A 210 1.94 -12.85 8.55
N GLU A 211 3.06 -13.49 8.87
CA GLU A 211 4.38 -13.13 8.39
C GLU A 211 4.58 -13.62 6.95
N LEU A 212 4.25 -12.75 5.98
CA LEU A 212 4.25 -13.12 4.56
C LEU A 212 5.62 -13.00 3.88
N SER A 213 6.63 -12.47 4.57
CA SER A 213 7.99 -12.29 4.03
C SER A 213 8.82 -13.58 3.96
N GLU A 214 8.33 -14.66 4.55
CA GLU A 214 8.98 -15.97 4.56
C GLU A 214 8.19 -16.89 3.64
N THR A 215 8.52 -16.85 2.34
CA THR A 215 8.09 -17.87 1.38
C THR A 215 9.28 -18.76 1.10
N PRO A 216 9.38 -19.95 1.72
CA PRO A 216 10.48 -20.89 1.46
C PRO A 216 10.64 -21.15 -0.03
N GLY A 217 11.87 -21.02 -0.55
CA GLY A 217 12.17 -21.17 -1.97
C GLY A 217 11.65 -20.05 -2.87
N GLY A 218 11.28 -18.91 -2.31
CA GLY A 218 10.87 -17.70 -3.03
C GLY A 218 9.46 -17.76 -3.64
N MET A 219 8.94 -16.58 -3.96
CA MET A 219 7.61 -16.38 -4.53
C MET A 219 7.58 -16.79 -6.01
N LYS A 220 6.56 -17.56 -6.40
CA LYS A 220 6.25 -17.87 -7.79
C LYS A 220 5.19 -16.91 -8.31
N LEU A 221 5.45 -16.28 -9.45
CA LEU A 221 4.56 -15.30 -10.08
C LEU A 221 3.94 -15.85 -11.37
N LEU A 222 2.64 -15.65 -11.53
CA LEU A 222 1.95 -15.82 -12.80
C LEU A 222 1.82 -14.46 -13.49
N ALA A 223 2.48 -14.26 -14.63
CA ALA A 223 2.37 -13.01 -15.37
C ALA A 223 0.96 -12.89 -16.01
N SER A 224 0.33 -11.73 -15.86
CA SER A 224 -1.04 -11.50 -16.34
C SER A 224 -1.10 -11.50 -17.87
N GLN A 225 -2.24 -11.90 -18.41
CA GLN A 225 -2.54 -11.82 -19.85
C GLN A 225 -3.00 -10.41 -20.24
N ASN A 226 -3.04 -10.11 -21.54
CA ASN A 226 -3.41 -8.78 -22.04
C ASN A 226 -4.86 -8.37 -21.69
N ASP A 227 -5.75 -9.34 -21.45
CA ASP A 227 -7.15 -9.10 -21.05
C ASP A 227 -7.31 -8.82 -19.55
N THR A 228 -6.24 -8.96 -18.77
CA THR A 228 -6.26 -8.87 -17.31
C THR A 228 -5.26 -7.80 -16.85
N VAL A 229 -5.75 -6.58 -16.67
CA VAL A 229 -4.94 -5.42 -16.26
C VAL A 229 -5.32 -4.95 -14.85
N ARG A 230 -4.31 -4.59 -14.04
CA ARG A 230 -4.53 -4.06 -12.68
C ARG A 230 -4.96 -2.59 -12.69
N ALA A 231 -4.33 -1.81 -13.56
CA ALA A 231 -4.50 -0.37 -13.68
C ALA A 231 -3.99 0.08 -15.05
N TRP A 232 -4.44 1.25 -15.49
CA TRP A 232 -4.11 1.83 -16.79
C TRP A 232 -3.82 3.33 -16.66
N PRO A 233 -3.07 3.94 -17.61
CA PRO A 233 -2.87 5.39 -17.66
C PRO A 233 -4.21 6.13 -17.70
N GLY A 234 -4.35 7.17 -16.87
CA GLY A 234 -5.62 7.88 -16.67
C GLY A 234 -6.56 7.24 -15.63
N GLY A 235 -6.27 6.01 -15.20
CA GLY A 235 -6.98 5.34 -14.11
C GLY A 235 -6.61 5.87 -12.71
N PHE A 236 -6.74 5.01 -11.71
CA PHE A 236 -6.50 5.35 -10.30
C PHE A 236 -5.61 4.32 -9.59
N GLY A 237 -4.78 3.58 -10.34
CA GLY A 237 -3.86 2.57 -9.81
C GLY A 237 -2.83 3.11 -8.82
N PHE A 238 -2.49 4.40 -8.92
CA PHE A 238 -1.62 5.12 -8.00
C PHE A 238 -2.23 5.42 -6.62
N ALA A 239 -3.55 5.28 -6.47
CA ALA A 239 -4.27 5.54 -5.21
C ALA A 239 -4.63 4.22 -4.51
N LYS A 240 -4.65 4.22 -3.17
CA LYS A 240 -4.93 3.03 -2.37
C LYS A 240 -6.44 2.91 -2.07
N VAL A 241 -7.22 2.72 -3.13
CA VAL A 241 -8.68 2.67 -3.10
C VAL A 241 -9.20 1.23 -3.19
N GLY A 242 -10.32 0.92 -2.53
CA GLY A 242 -10.88 -0.45 -2.50
C GLY A 242 -11.12 -1.04 -3.89
N ALA A 243 -11.57 -0.20 -4.83
CA ALA A 243 -11.84 -0.56 -6.22
C ALA A 243 -10.64 -1.14 -6.99
N ASN A 244 -9.40 -0.88 -6.56
CA ASN A 244 -8.19 -1.46 -7.18
C ASN A 244 -7.93 -2.92 -6.78
N TYR A 245 -8.63 -3.43 -5.76
CA TYR A 245 -8.35 -4.73 -5.15
C TYR A 245 -9.42 -5.78 -5.46
N GLY A 246 -10.71 -5.44 -5.35
CA GLY A 246 -11.81 -6.38 -5.59
C GLY A 246 -11.71 -7.11 -6.95
N PRO A 247 -11.57 -6.40 -8.08
CA PRO A 247 -11.45 -7.02 -9.40
C PRO A 247 -10.21 -7.92 -9.56
N SER A 248 -9.16 -7.69 -8.77
CA SER A 248 -7.91 -8.47 -8.85
C SER A 248 -8.04 -9.89 -8.28
N LEU A 249 -9.07 -10.15 -7.47
CA LEU A 249 -9.22 -11.40 -6.72
C LEU A 249 -9.41 -12.61 -7.63
N MET A 250 -10.09 -12.46 -8.78
CA MET A 250 -10.28 -13.55 -9.74
C MET A 250 -8.94 -14.02 -10.33
N ALA A 251 -8.11 -13.10 -10.80
CA ALA A 251 -6.79 -13.43 -11.34
C ALA A 251 -5.87 -14.02 -10.26
N GLN A 252 -5.96 -13.49 -9.03
CA GLN A 252 -5.19 -14.01 -7.89
C GLN A 252 -5.63 -15.42 -7.47
N GLN A 253 -6.92 -15.74 -7.56
CA GLN A 253 -7.44 -17.09 -7.30
C GLN A 253 -6.94 -18.07 -8.36
N GLU A 254 -6.97 -17.68 -9.63
CA GLU A 254 -6.46 -18.52 -10.72
C GLU A 254 -4.96 -18.77 -10.60
N ALA A 255 -4.16 -17.75 -10.29
CA ALA A 255 -2.73 -17.91 -10.02
C ALA A 255 -2.48 -18.95 -8.91
N ARG A 256 -3.24 -18.87 -7.80
CA ARG A 256 -3.13 -19.85 -6.70
C ARG A 256 -3.54 -21.25 -7.11
N ARG A 257 -4.61 -21.39 -7.90
CA ARG A 257 -5.06 -22.68 -8.44
C ARG A 257 -3.98 -23.36 -9.27
N LEU A 258 -3.20 -22.57 -10.01
CA LEU A 258 -2.07 -23.01 -10.83
C LEU A 258 -0.75 -23.18 -10.05
N GLY A 259 -0.76 -22.99 -8.72
CA GLY A 259 0.43 -23.17 -7.88
C GLY A 259 1.36 -21.95 -7.80
N PHE A 260 0.90 -20.78 -8.26
CA PHE A 260 1.61 -19.50 -8.12
C PHE A 260 1.14 -18.74 -6.88
N ASN A 261 2.05 -18.00 -6.26
CA ASN A 261 1.74 -17.24 -5.05
C ASN A 261 1.01 -15.93 -5.36
N GLN A 262 1.42 -15.22 -6.42
CA GLN A 262 0.87 -13.91 -6.81
C GLN A 262 0.81 -13.75 -8.34
N VAL A 263 0.08 -12.75 -8.80
CA VAL A 263 0.08 -12.30 -10.20
C VAL A 263 1.19 -11.26 -10.41
N LEU A 264 2.00 -11.38 -11.46
CA LEU A 264 2.82 -10.28 -11.96
C LEU A 264 2.00 -9.50 -12.99
N TRP A 265 1.61 -8.27 -12.64
CA TRP A 265 0.76 -7.44 -13.47
C TRP A 265 1.52 -6.84 -14.64
N LEU A 266 1.02 -7.09 -15.84
CA LEU A 266 1.52 -6.55 -17.08
C LEU A 266 0.58 -5.50 -17.65
N LEU A 267 1.13 -4.57 -18.43
CA LEU A 267 0.37 -3.52 -19.11
C LEU A 267 0.77 -3.41 -20.58
N GLY A 268 -0.24 -3.30 -21.45
CA GLY A 268 -0.06 -3.08 -22.88
C GLY A 268 0.47 -4.30 -23.64
N ASP A 269 0.51 -4.20 -24.97
CA ASP A 269 0.87 -5.32 -25.85
C ASP A 269 2.33 -5.77 -25.69
N GLU A 270 3.19 -4.83 -25.30
CA GLU A 270 4.61 -5.04 -24.98
C GLU A 270 4.83 -5.79 -23.66
N ALA A 271 3.76 -6.10 -22.90
CA ALA A 271 3.82 -6.73 -21.59
C ALA A 271 4.74 -5.96 -20.61
N GLN A 272 4.47 -4.66 -20.45
CA GLN A 272 5.23 -3.80 -19.54
C GLN A 272 5.03 -4.25 -18.10
N VAL A 273 6.13 -4.43 -17.37
CA VAL A 273 6.11 -4.93 -15.99
C VAL A 273 5.69 -3.80 -15.05
N THR A 274 4.71 -4.07 -14.17
CA THR A 274 4.18 -3.05 -13.24
C THR A 274 4.39 -3.44 -11.78
N GLU A 275 3.59 -4.36 -11.25
CA GLU A 275 3.54 -4.74 -9.83
C GLU A 275 3.34 -6.25 -9.66
N ALA A 276 3.73 -6.79 -8.51
CA ALA A 276 3.51 -8.20 -8.17
C ALA A 276 2.45 -8.28 -7.06
N GLY A 277 1.23 -8.71 -7.43
CA GLY A 277 0.08 -8.73 -6.54
C GLY A 277 -0.28 -7.32 -6.07
N ALA A 278 -0.23 -7.09 -4.76
CA ALA A 278 -0.42 -5.78 -4.14
C ALA A 278 0.90 -5.09 -3.73
N SER A 279 2.02 -5.51 -4.32
CA SER A 279 3.38 -5.07 -4.00
C SER A 279 4.07 -4.49 -5.23
N ASN A 280 4.98 -3.54 -5.02
CA ASN A 280 5.87 -3.08 -6.09
C ASN A 280 6.86 -4.19 -6.46
N PHE A 281 7.37 -4.19 -7.69
CA PHE A 281 8.25 -5.23 -8.20
C PHE A 281 9.58 -4.65 -8.69
N PHE A 282 10.67 -5.32 -8.32
CA PHE A 282 12.03 -4.96 -8.65
C PHE A 282 12.73 -6.11 -9.38
N THR A 283 13.55 -5.75 -10.36
CA THR A 283 14.45 -6.67 -11.07
C THR A 283 15.87 -6.17 -10.92
N VAL A 284 16.77 -7.05 -10.51
CA VAL A 284 18.22 -6.83 -10.53
C VAL A 284 18.78 -7.56 -11.75
N MET A 285 19.35 -6.82 -12.68
CA MET A 285 19.97 -7.42 -13.87
C MET A 285 21.11 -6.57 -14.42
N ARG A 286 21.99 -7.21 -15.18
CA ARG A 286 23.09 -6.53 -15.88
C ARG A 286 22.61 -5.93 -17.19
N THR A 287 23.12 -4.74 -17.52
CA THR A 287 22.92 -4.13 -18.84
C THR A 287 23.65 -4.93 -19.92
N LYS A 288 23.20 -4.80 -21.16
CA LYS A 288 23.99 -5.23 -22.32
C LYS A 288 25.24 -4.37 -22.47
N GLY A 289 26.29 -4.94 -23.04
CA GLY A 289 27.57 -4.26 -23.25
C GLY A 289 28.42 -4.24 -21.99
N GLU A 290 28.47 -3.09 -21.30
CA GLU A 290 29.37 -2.87 -20.16
C GLU A 290 29.06 -3.73 -18.92
N GLY A 291 27.92 -4.44 -18.89
CA GLY A 291 27.58 -5.38 -17.83
C GLY A 291 27.27 -4.72 -16.48
N LYS A 292 26.92 -3.43 -16.48
CA LYS A 292 26.58 -2.65 -15.28
C LYS A 292 25.37 -3.25 -14.60
N LEU A 293 25.44 -3.42 -13.28
CA LEU A 293 24.33 -3.93 -12.49
C LEU A 293 23.29 -2.84 -12.22
N GLN A 294 22.02 -3.13 -12.49
CA GLN A 294 20.91 -2.20 -12.28
C GLN A 294 19.83 -2.81 -11.38
N LEU A 295 19.29 -2.00 -10.47
CA LEU A 295 18.05 -2.25 -9.75
C LEU A 295 16.93 -1.48 -10.45
N ILE A 296 16.06 -2.21 -11.15
CA ILE A 296 15.04 -1.64 -12.03
C ILE A 296 13.65 -1.79 -11.39
N THR A 297 12.86 -0.73 -11.42
CA THR A 297 11.43 -0.74 -11.05
C THR A 297 10.63 0.16 -11.99
N ALA A 298 9.35 -0.15 -12.15
CA ALA A 298 8.43 0.68 -12.93
C ALA A 298 8.35 2.12 -12.36
N PRO A 299 8.21 3.15 -13.22
CA PRO A 299 8.21 4.55 -12.80
C PRO A 299 6.81 4.99 -12.36
N LEU A 300 6.73 6.05 -11.56
CA LEU A 300 5.46 6.58 -11.02
C LEU A 300 4.72 7.52 -11.99
N GLY A 301 5.40 8.02 -13.04
CA GLY A 301 4.91 9.11 -13.90
C GLY A 301 3.60 8.83 -14.61
N SER A 302 3.33 7.57 -14.99
CA SER A 302 2.10 7.15 -15.67
C SER A 302 0.89 7.02 -14.75
N LYS A 303 1.07 7.16 -13.43
CA LYS A 303 0.03 6.97 -12.41
C LYS A 303 -0.62 5.57 -12.40
N VAL A 304 0.07 4.58 -12.97
CA VAL A 304 -0.34 3.16 -12.92
C VAL A 304 0.12 2.52 -11.61
N ILE A 305 1.33 2.85 -11.17
CA ILE A 305 2.00 2.21 -10.02
C ILE A 305 1.58 2.88 -8.71
N LEU A 306 1.32 2.08 -7.67
CA LEU A 306 1.13 2.58 -6.32
C LEU A 306 2.49 3.01 -5.74
N ASP A 307 2.59 4.24 -5.24
CA ASP A 307 3.83 4.74 -4.60
C ASP A 307 4.03 4.08 -3.23
N GLY A 308 4.65 2.90 -3.22
CA GLY A 308 4.92 2.10 -2.02
C GLY A 308 5.90 2.76 -1.06
N VAL A 309 5.57 2.78 0.24
CA VAL A 309 6.50 3.23 1.30
C VAL A 309 7.75 2.34 1.34
N THR A 310 7.59 1.01 1.19
CA THR A 310 8.72 0.08 1.09
C THR A 310 9.54 0.34 -0.17
N ARG A 311 8.91 0.47 -1.35
CA ARG A 311 9.58 0.82 -2.62
C ARG A 311 10.44 2.07 -2.49
N ARG A 312 9.88 3.15 -1.94
CA ARG A 312 10.59 4.41 -1.69
C ARG A 312 11.80 4.21 -0.79
N SER A 313 11.64 3.41 0.27
CA SER A 313 12.70 3.14 1.24
C SER A 313 13.82 2.29 0.64
N VAL A 314 13.48 1.28 -0.16
CA VAL A 314 14.44 0.46 -0.93
C VAL A 314 15.27 1.34 -1.86
N ILE A 315 14.62 2.17 -2.68
CA ILE A 315 15.31 3.08 -3.62
C ILE A 315 16.27 4.01 -2.87
N GLN A 316 15.83 4.58 -1.73
CA GLN A 316 16.65 5.49 -0.92
C GLN A 316 17.87 4.76 -0.33
N LEU A 317 17.67 3.62 0.33
CA LEU A 317 18.76 2.86 0.94
C LEU A 317 19.75 2.33 -0.09
N VAL A 318 19.28 1.85 -1.24
CA VAL A 318 20.17 1.33 -2.29
C VAL A 318 21.03 2.45 -2.87
N LYS A 319 20.46 3.64 -3.14
CA LYS A 319 21.23 4.80 -3.59
C LYS A 319 22.26 5.26 -2.55
N GLU A 320 21.93 5.15 -1.27
CA GLU A 320 22.81 5.54 -0.17
C GLU A 320 23.93 4.51 0.07
N ARG A 321 23.61 3.22 0.12
CA ARG A 321 24.49 2.16 0.62
C ARG A 321 25.14 1.29 -0.47
N LEU A 322 24.59 1.26 -1.70
CA LEU A 322 25.10 0.42 -2.81
C LEU A 322 25.46 1.20 -4.07
N SER A 323 25.49 2.53 -4.02
CA SER A 323 25.98 3.33 -5.15
C SER A 323 27.50 3.26 -5.33
N GLN A 324 28.21 2.77 -4.33
CA GLN A 324 29.66 2.56 -4.34
C GLN A 324 29.98 1.09 -4.07
N LYS A 325 31.10 0.62 -4.59
CA LYS A 325 31.52 -0.78 -4.45
C LYS A 325 31.90 -1.05 -2.99
N GLY A 326 31.23 -2.03 -2.38
CA GLY A 326 31.49 -2.52 -1.04
C GLY A 326 31.65 -4.03 -1.04
N GLU A 327 31.02 -4.71 -0.07
CA GLU A 327 30.93 -6.18 -0.04
C GLU A 327 30.19 -6.74 -1.26
N LEU A 328 29.19 -6.01 -1.76
CA LEU A 328 28.49 -6.28 -3.01
C LEU A 328 28.94 -5.31 -4.11
N GLU A 329 28.79 -5.72 -5.37
CA GLU A 329 29.00 -4.85 -6.53
C GLU A 329 28.02 -3.67 -6.49
N ALA A 330 28.50 -2.48 -6.84
CA ALA A 330 27.68 -1.27 -6.89
C ALA A 330 26.52 -1.45 -7.88
N ILE A 331 25.35 -0.92 -7.54
CA ILE A 331 24.13 -1.07 -8.31
C ILE A 331 23.53 0.30 -8.65
N GLU A 332 23.19 0.50 -9.91
CA GLU A 332 22.49 1.71 -10.37
C GLU A 332 20.98 1.53 -10.18
N VAL A 333 20.32 2.48 -9.51
CA VAL A 333 18.86 2.46 -9.37
C VAL A 333 18.20 3.15 -10.56
N VAL A 334 17.39 2.41 -11.31
CA VAL A 334 16.73 2.90 -12.54
C VAL A 334 15.20 2.77 -12.42
N GLU A 335 14.51 3.90 -12.42
CA GLU A 335 13.06 3.97 -12.48
C GLU A 335 12.61 4.16 -13.94
N ARG A 336 12.31 3.08 -14.65
CA ARG A 336 11.92 3.13 -16.08
C ARG A 336 10.89 2.08 -16.44
N GLN A 337 10.19 2.30 -17.54
CA GLN A 337 9.39 1.24 -18.17
C GLN A 337 10.33 0.15 -18.68
N TYR A 338 9.91 -1.10 -18.52
CA TYR A 338 10.61 -2.28 -18.98
C TYR A 338 9.61 -3.42 -19.17
N THR A 339 9.98 -4.40 -19.98
CA THR A 339 9.06 -5.44 -20.46
C THR A 339 9.46 -6.84 -19.99
N MET A 340 8.52 -7.79 -20.05
CA MET A 340 8.85 -9.19 -19.86
C MET A 340 9.85 -9.72 -20.89
N ALA A 341 9.87 -9.17 -22.12
CA ALA A 341 10.86 -9.54 -23.13
C ALA A 341 12.29 -9.25 -22.67
N GLU A 342 12.52 -8.10 -22.00
CA GLU A 342 13.83 -7.78 -21.43
C GLU A 342 14.24 -8.74 -20.30
N ILE A 343 13.29 -9.17 -19.45
CA ILE A 343 13.56 -10.14 -18.38
C ILE A 343 13.89 -11.51 -18.95
N VAL A 344 13.12 -11.99 -19.93
CA VAL A 344 13.36 -13.27 -20.63
C VAL A 344 14.75 -13.26 -21.26
N GLU A 345 15.05 -12.22 -22.04
CA GLU A 345 16.35 -12.08 -22.70
C GLU A 345 17.50 -12.00 -21.68
N ALA A 346 17.32 -11.26 -20.57
CA ALA A 346 18.32 -11.21 -19.51
C ALA A 346 18.53 -12.57 -18.83
N SER A 347 17.47 -13.38 -18.70
CA SER A 347 17.56 -14.74 -18.16
C SER A 347 18.33 -15.66 -19.10
N GLU A 348 18.00 -15.64 -20.39
CA GLU A 348 18.66 -16.47 -21.42
C GLU A 348 20.14 -16.12 -21.60
N GLU A 349 20.50 -14.84 -21.46
CA GLU A 349 21.87 -14.34 -21.56
C GLU A 349 22.66 -14.43 -20.23
N GLY A 350 22.06 -14.96 -19.15
CA GLY A 350 22.70 -15.05 -17.82
C GLY A 350 22.97 -13.69 -17.15
N ARG A 351 22.25 -12.65 -17.55
CA ARG A 351 22.32 -11.28 -16.99
C ARG A 351 21.31 -11.02 -15.88
N LEU A 352 20.23 -11.79 -15.79
CA LEU A 352 19.27 -11.71 -14.70
C LEU A 352 19.95 -12.17 -13.40
N VAL A 353 19.86 -11.36 -12.34
CA VAL A 353 20.52 -11.64 -11.06
C VAL A 353 19.48 -11.99 -10.00
N GLU A 354 18.51 -11.12 -9.76
CA GLU A 354 17.47 -11.34 -8.74
C GLU A 354 16.16 -10.64 -9.13
N CYS A 355 15.03 -11.12 -8.60
CA CYS A 355 13.76 -10.41 -8.62
C CYS A 355 13.17 -10.42 -7.22
N PHE A 356 12.49 -9.35 -6.82
CA PHE A 356 11.76 -9.33 -5.55
C PHE A 356 10.53 -8.43 -5.61
N ALA A 357 9.53 -8.78 -4.82
CA ALA A 357 8.37 -7.96 -4.57
C ALA A 357 8.56 -7.19 -3.25
N CYS A 358 8.07 -5.95 -3.16
CA CYS A 358 8.11 -5.20 -1.92
C CYS A 358 6.83 -4.40 -1.61
N GLY A 359 6.43 -4.39 -0.34
CA GLY A 359 5.24 -3.70 0.16
C GLY A 359 5.00 -4.03 1.63
N THR A 360 4.13 -3.31 2.34
CA THR A 360 3.98 -3.49 3.81
C THR A 360 3.70 -4.94 4.22
N ALA A 361 2.89 -5.67 3.45
CA ALA A 361 2.47 -7.04 3.77
C ALA A 361 3.62 -8.05 3.60
N PHE A 362 4.11 -8.21 2.37
CA PHE A 362 5.22 -9.12 2.01
C PHE A 362 6.62 -8.59 2.36
N PHE A 363 6.69 -7.34 2.79
CA PHE A 363 7.91 -6.61 3.11
C PHE A 363 8.89 -6.55 1.93
N VAL A 364 9.92 -7.39 1.91
CA VAL A 364 10.83 -7.63 0.78
C VAL A 364 10.88 -9.14 0.59
N ALA A 365 10.25 -9.63 -0.46
CA ALA A 365 10.06 -11.06 -0.71
C ALA A 365 10.76 -11.47 -2.02
N PRO A 366 11.71 -12.42 -1.98
CA PRO A 366 12.37 -12.90 -3.18
C PRO A 366 11.38 -13.59 -4.11
N VAL A 367 11.62 -13.48 -5.41
CA VAL A 367 10.86 -14.15 -6.47
C VAL A 367 11.76 -15.22 -7.06
N SER A 368 11.30 -16.47 -7.08
CA SER A 368 12.06 -17.61 -7.59
C SER A 368 11.68 -17.99 -9.01
N LYS A 369 10.47 -17.63 -9.43
CA LYS A 369 9.94 -18.03 -10.73
C LYS A 369 8.93 -17.03 -11.26
N ILE A 370 8.97 -16.77 -12.56
CA ILE A 370 7.94 -16.04 -13.29
C ILE A 370 7.46 -16.92 -14.43
N HIS A 371 6.17 -17.25 -14.46
CA HIS A 371 5.54 -17.90 -15.60
C HIS A 371 4.97 -16.87 -16.55
N PHE A 372 5.46 -16.84 -17.79
CA PHE A 372 5.06 -15.89 -18.81
C PHE A 372 4.83 -16.59 -20.14
N ARG A 373 3.59 -16.49 -20.66
CA ARG A 373 3.20 -17.01 -21.98
C ARG A 373 3.62 -18.47 -22.23
N GLY A 374 3.42 -19.34 -21.23
CA GLY A 374 3.73 -20.76 -21.32
C GLY A 374 5.18 -21.14 -21.02
N VAL A 375 6.04 -20.15 -20.72
CA VAL A 375 7.45 -20.35 -20.39
C VAL A 375 7.69 -20.02 -18.92
N ASP A 376 8.42 -20.89 -18.23
CA ASP A 376 8.93 -20.64 -16.89
C ASP A 376 10.29 -19.96 -16.97
N ILE A 377 10.43 -18.84 -16.27
CA ILE A 377 11.67 -18.11 -16.07
C ILE A 377 12.12 -18.37 -14.64
N ASP A 378 13.16 -19.17 -14.45
CA ASP A 378 13.75 -19.41 -13.13
C ASP A 378 14.64 -18.21 -12.76
N VAL A 379 14.30 -17.54 -11.67
CA VAL A 379 15.07 -16.40 -11.16
C VAL A 379 16.19 -16.93 -10.27
N PRO A 380 17.46 -16.51 -10.45
CA PRO A 380 18.54 -16.98 -9.60
C PRO A 380 18.32 -16.63 -8.12
N MET A 381 18.69 -17.57 -7.25
CA MET A 381 18.63 -17.41 -5.79
C MET A 381 19.93 -17.92 -5.18
N ALA A 382 20.48 -17.23 -4.18
CA ALA A 382 21.61 -17.75 -3.42
C ALA A 382 21.13 -18.87 -2.50
N GLN A 383 21.82 -20.02 -2.53
CA GLN A 383 21.49 -21.22 -1.75
C GLN A 383 20.03 -21.71 -1.90
N GLY A 384 19.34 -21.30 -2.97
CA GLY A 384 17.95 -21.67 -3.22
C GLY A 384 16.89 -20.95 -2.39
N GLU A 385 17.25 -19.91 -1.62
CA GLU A 385 16.31 -19.23 -0.72
C GLU A 385 16.10 -17.74 -1.02
N VAL A 386 17.17 -16.96 -1.13
CA VAL A 386 17.12 -15.51 -1.32
C VAL A 386 18.39 -15.04 -2.02
N GLY A 387 18.30 -14.02 -2.87
CA GLY A 387 19.49 -13.41 -3.46
C GLY A 387 20.18 -12.43 -2.50
N ASP A 388 21.47 -12.19 -2.72
CA ASP A 388 22.33 -11.39 -1.84
C ASP A 388 21.83 -9.95 -1.69
N TYR A 389 21.42 -9.31 -2.80
CA TYR A 389 20.91 -7.93 -2.78
C TYR A 389 19.58 -7.84 -2.06
N THR A 390 18.65 -8.75 -2.37
CA THR A 390 17.35 -8.85 -1.72
C THR A 390 17.50 -9.04 -0.22
N ASN A 391 18.41 -9.91 0.21
CA ASN A 391 18.67 -10.19 1.63
C ASN A 391 19.24 -8.97 2.36
N VAL A 392 20.25 -8.32 1.80
CA VAL A 392 20.86 -7.13 2.42
C VAL A 392 19.85 -5.98 2.54
N ILE A 393 19.05 -5.74 1.49
CA ILE A 393 18.01 -4.70 1.50
C ILE A 393 16.94 -5.01 2.56
N LYS A 394 16.51 -6.27 2.64
CA LYS A 394 15.57 -6.74 3.68
C LYS A 394 16.14 -6.46 5.07
N ASN A 395 17.39 -6.81 5.32
CA ASN A 395 18.03 -6.69 6.62
C ASN A 395 18.19 -5.23 7.08
N TRP A 396 18.60 -4.30 6.21
CA TRP A 396 18.65 -2.88 6.58
C TRP A 396 17.30 -2.34 7.04
N LEU A 397 16.23 -2.70 6.34
CA LEU A 397 14.89 -2.28 6.73
C LEU A 397 14.45 -2.95 8.04
N VAL A 398 14.79 -4.23 8.27
CA VAL A 398 14.56 -4.93 9.56
C VAL A 398 15.30 -4.23 10.68
N ASP A 399 16.56 -3.87 10.49
CA ASP A 399 17.39 -3.26 11.51
C ASP A 399 16.83 -1.92 11.95
N ILE A 400 16.32 -1.11 11.01
CA ILE A 400 15.60 0.14 11.30
C ILE A 400 14.27 -0.14 12.03
N MET A 401 13.45 -1.05 11.51
CA MET A 401 12.10 -1.31 12.04
C MET A 401 12.12 -1.88 13.46
N TYR A 402 13.09 -2.74 13.76
CA TYR A 402 13.23 -3.44 15.03
C TYR A 402 14.30 -2.84 15.95
N GLY A 403 14.85 -1.67 15.60
CA GLY A 403 15.70 -0.87 16.49
C GLY A 403 17.11 -1.44 16.70
N ARG A 404 17.64 -2.19 15.74
CA ARG A 404 19.09 -2.52 15.69
C ARG A 404 19.90 -1.38 15.07
N GLU A 405 19.25 -0.54 14.28
CA GLU A 405 19.77 0.72 13.76
C GLU A 405 18.88 1.86 14.24
N ASP A 406 19.46 2.89 14.86
CA ASP A 406 18.73 4.12 15.18
C ASP A 406 18.58 4.97 13.91
N HIS A 407 17.34 5.19 13.47
CA HIS A 407 17.07 5.84 12.19
C HIS A 407 15.77 6.64 12.24
N PRO A 408 15.70 7.84 11.65
CA PRO A 408 14.49 8.70 11.66
C PRO A 408 13.23 8.07 11.08
N TRP A 409 13.36 6.96 10.33
CA TRP A 409 12.22 6.23 9.77
C TRP A 409 11.52 5.34 10.79
N GLY A 410 12.20 4.92 11.86
CA GLY A 410 11.65 4.12 12.95
C GLY A 410 11.15 5.02 14.08
N VAL A 411 9.96 5.58 13.94
CA VAL A 411 9.36 6.51 14.91
C VAL A 411 8.97 5.75 16.17
N VAL A 412 9.63 6.01 17.29
CA VAL A 412 9.32 5.39 18.59
C VAL A 412 7.97 5.88 19.10
N VAL A 413 7.15 4.95 19.61
CA VAL A 413 5.87 5.24 20.24
C VAL A 413 5.99 5.01 21.75
N GLU A 414 5.74 6.07 22.53
CA GLU A 414 5.66 5.97 23.98
C GLU A 414 4.36 5.26 24.39
N GLU A 415 4.50 4.12 25.05
CA GLU A 415 3.38 3.31 25.50
C GLU A 415 2.71 3.95 26.71
N LYS A 416 1.38 3.91 26.77
CA LYS A 416 0.62 4.33 27.95
C LYS A 416 0.44 3.13 28.85
N GLU A 417 0.93 3.23 30.08
CA GLU A 417 0.69 2.18 31.07
C GLU A 417 -0.82 1.91 31.19
N VAL A 418 -1.15 0.61 31.17
CA VAL A 418 -2.53 0.11 31.20
C VAL A 418 -3.09 0.23 32.60
#